data_AF-A0A9P0P8L4-F1
#
_entry.id   AF-A0A9P0P8L4-F1
#
_cell.length_a   1.000
_cell.length_b   1.000
_cell.length_c   1.000
_cell.angle_alpha   90.00
_cell.angle_beta   90.00
_cell.angle_gamma   90.00
#
_symmetry.space_group_name_H-M   'P 1'
#
loop_
_entity.id
_entity.type
_entity.pdbx_description
1 polymer ?
#
loop_
_entity_poly.entity_id
_entity_poly.type
_entity_poly.pdbx_seq_one_letter_code
_entity_poly.pdbx_strand_id
1 'polypeptide(L)'
;MQVIAPFLFLALCATIAICSENDGLERVRDTLKQLEVGEKLPRSIYKDTIAKLSNEKFCQACHEVVKAIIKQRKMGSSKDSMNDFLRKMCNLYTEYGTTACKGYTEINLDVILYIIDNKHDLTPERVCAIFHQAKKCVDPKAKKWIIDIPPASHNENSDEQNEVPIYKIWNVLQITDVHYDPLYKENTQSVCNKPLCCQDGTPTKPEEAAGKWGDYHVCDSPPRLFSSLYERVKSKHLDSLDAVYFTGDIISHKSWSTSKASNIADIKGFYKALYDTFKGKGVFPILGNHEGHPVDCLSPESVTDSNLSTKWLFEEAWNAWSKWLPGGAEKTVKHAGYYSVLVKPGFRIIGINSNFCFVHNL
;
A
#
# COMPACT_ATOMS: atom_id res chain seq x y z
N MET A 1 -8.27 3.72 9.41
CA MET A 1 -7.57 4.74 8.64
C MET A 1 -7.22 4.07 7.32
N GLN A 2 -8.07 4.20 6.30
CA GLN A 2 -7.80 3.55 5.02
C GLN A 2 -6.70 4.34 4.34
N VAL A 3 -5.56 3.70 4.12
CA VAL A 3 -4.51 4.18 3.23
C VAL A 3 -5.13 4.24 1.84
N ILE A 4 -5.68 5.38 1.50
CA ILE A 4 -6.20 5.64 0.17
C ILE A 4 -4.96 5.87 -0.69
N ALA A 5 -4.61 4.86 -1.49
CA ALA A 5 -3.43 4.85 -2.33
C ALA A 5 -3.36 6.14 -3.20
N PRO A 6 -2.20 6.82 -3.20
CA PRO A 6 -2.04 8.19 -3.72
C PRO A 6 -2.18 8.35 -5.24
N PHE A 7 -2.20 7.25 -5.98
CA PHE A 7 -2.15 7.27 -7.43
C PHE A 7 -3.51 7.44 -8.10
N LEU A 8 -4.58 6.99 -7.46
CA LEU A 8 -5.91 6.93 -8.10
C LEU A 8 -6.98 7.84 -7.51
N PHE A 9 -6.60 8.73 -6.59
CA PHE A 9 -7.33 9.97 -6.39
C PHE A 9 -7.05 11.04 -7.48
N LEU A 10 -6.05 10.80 -8.33
CA LEU A 10 -5.83 11.55 -9.57
C LEU A 10 -6.79 11.15 -10.68
N ALA A 11 -7.26 9.90 -10.66
CA ALA A 11 -8.34 9.38 -11.50
C ALA A 11 -9.73 9.89 -11.07
N LEU A 12 -9.80 10.92 -10.21
CA LEU A 12 -11.05 11.33 -9.60
C LEU A 12 -11.67 12.61 -10.14
N CYS A 13 -11.02 13.46 -10.97
CA CYS A 13 -11.81 14.40 -11.79
C CYS A 13 -11.13 15.01 -13.03
N ALA A 14 -11.33 14.42 -14.20
CA ALA A 14 -11.19 15.06 -15.52
C ALA A 14 -12.38 14.63 -16.42
N THR A 15 -13.12 15.58 -17.01
CA THR A 15 -14.42 15.43 -17.72
C THR A 15 -14.28 14.81 -19.14
N ILE A 16 -15.33 14.36 -19.87
CA ILE A 16 -16.53 15.08 -20.41
C ILE A 16 -17.62 14.10 -20.98
N ALA A 17 -18.91 14.48 -20.82
CA ALA A 17 -20.17 14.16 -21.57
C ALA A 17 -20.70 12.70 -21.59
N ILE A 18 -21.93 12.39 -21.12
CA ILE A 18 -23.28 12.72 -21.67
C ILE A 18 -24.35 12.62 -20.54
N CYS A 19 -25.52 13.28 -20.71
CA CYS A 19 -26.75 13.41 -19.87
C CYS A 19 -27.13 12.22 -18.94
N SER A 20 -27.83 12.32 -17.79
CA SER A 20 -28.89 13.24 -17.29
C SER A 20 -28.96 13.32 -15.73
N GLU A 21 -29.54 14.42 -15.22
CA GLU A 21 -29.92 14.80 -13.82
C GLU A 21 -28.86 15.46 -12.90
N ASN A 22 -29.29 16.54 -12.21
CA ASN A 22 -28.75 17.89 -12.49
C ASN A 22 -27.87 18.58 -11.44
N ASP A 23 -27.91 18.33 -10.13
CA ASP A 23 -27.21 19.27 -9.22
C ASP A 23 -25.73 18.92 -8.89
N GLY A 24 -25.39 17.64 -8.77
CA GLY A 24 -24.02 17.21 -8.41
C GLY A 24 -23.06 17.15 -9.60
N LEU A 25 -23.57 16.76 -10.77
CA LEU A 25 -22.80 16.59 -12.00
C LEU A 25 -22.50 17.92 -12.70
N GLU A 26 -23.38 18.92 -12.58
CA GLU A 26 -23.12 20.27 -13.11
C GLU A 26 -21.96 20.95 -12.36
N ARG A 27 -21.88 20.82 -11.05
CA ARG A 27 -20.75 21.36 -10.25
C ARG A 27 -19.41 20.73 -10.64
N VAL A 28 -19.39 19.42 -10.85
CA VAL A 28 -18.18 18.71 -11.33
C VAL A 28 -17.81 19.15 -12.75
N ARG A 29 -18.80 19.37 -13.64
CA ARG A 29 -18.58 19.88 -15.00
C ARG A 29 -17.98 21.29 -15.04
N ASP A 30 -18.51 22.21 -14.23
CA ASP A 30 -18.01 23.59 -14.17
C ASP A 30 -16.59 23.66 -13.58
N THR A 31 -16.31 22.80 -12.60
CA THR A 31 -14.95 22.60 -12.05
C THR A 31 -13.92 22.26 -13.12
N LEU A 32 -14.36 21.54 -14.14
CA LEU A 32 -13.47 21.01 -15.15
C LEU A 32 -13.24 21.96 -16.31
N LYS A 33 -14.26 22.73 -16.69
CA LYS A 33 -14.07 23.91 -17.54
C LYS A 33 -13.12 24.91 -16.90
N GLN A 34 -13.23 25.13 -15.59
CA GLN A 34 -12.30 25.98 -14.85
C GLN A 34 -10.86 25.44 -14.88
N LEU A 35 -10.68 24.13 -14.90
CA LEU A 35 -9.37 23.47 -15.01
C LEU A 35 -8.68 23.66 -16.36
N GLU A 36 -9.43 23.59 -17.46
CA GLU A 36 -8.94 23.94 -18.80
C GLU A 36 -8.48 25.41 -18.85
N VAL A 37 -9.09 26.26 -18.02
CA VAL A 37 -8.80 27.70 -17.91
C VAL A 37 -7.80 28.02 -16.79
N GLY A 38 -7.45 27.06 -15.92
CA GLY A 38 -6.49 27.22 -14.82
C GLY A 38 -7.02 27.88 -13.53
N GLU A 39 -8.34 27.92 -13.33
CA GLU A 39 -8.99 28.52 -12.16
C GLU A 39 -9.13 27.54 -10.98
N LYS A 40 -9.09 28.06 -9.73
CA LYS A 40 -9.13 27.27 -8.48
C LYS A 40 -10.54 27.22 -7.87
N LEU A 41 -10.96 26.06 -7.39
CA LEU A 41 -12.21 25.89 -6.63
C LEU A 41 -12.03 25.63 -5.13
N PRO A 42 -13.05 25.94 -4.30
CA PRO A 42 -13.05 25.63 -2.87
C PRO A 42 -13.13 24.12 -2.59
N ARG A 43 -12.16 23.62 -1.81
CA ARG A 43 -11.95 22.19 -1.49
C ARG A 43 -13.13 21.49 -0.77
N SER A 44 -13.94 22.22 0.01
CA SER A 44 -15.05 21.67 0.80
C SER A 44 -16.21 21.13 -0.04
N ILE A 45 -16.41 21.69 -1.24
CA ILE A 45 -17.53 21.32 -2.12
C ILE A 45 -17.36 19.90 -2.67
N TYR A 46 -16.12 19.44 -2.83
CA TYR A 46 -15.79 18.21 -3.54
C TYR A 46 -16.07 16.94 -2.72
N LYS A 47 -15.59 16.90 -1.47
CA LYS A 47 -15.70 15.76 -0.56
C LYS A 47 -17.15 15.40 -0.26
N ASP A 48 -17.96 16.42 0.04
CA ASP A 48 -19.38 16.23 0.32
C ASP A 48 -20.17 15.80 -0.92
N THR A 49 -19.75 16.25 -2.11
CA THR A 49 -20.41 15.88 -3.37
C THR A 49 -20.12 14.43 -3.74
N ILE A 50 -18.86 13.97 -3.64
CA ILE A 50 -18.48 12.59 -3.99
C ILE A 50 -19.01 11.57 -3.00
N ALA A 51 -18.96 11.87 -1.71
CA ALA A 51 -19.50 10.98 -0.69
C ALA A 51 -21.00 10.71 -0.90
N LYS A 52 -21.71 11.64 -1.57
CA LYS A 52 -23.14 11.55 -1.90
C LYS A 52 -23.43 10.93 -3.27
N LEU A 53 -22.41 10.64 -4.09
CA LEU A 53 -22.63 10.00 -5.40
C LEU A 53 -23.11 8.56 -5.23
N SER A 54 -24.06 8.16 -6.06
CA SER A 54 -24.36 6.74 -6.23
C SER A 54 -23.13 6.02 -6.81
N ASN A 55 -23.02 4.72 -6.53
CA ASN A 55 -21.94 3.89 -7.06
C ASN A 55 -21.81 3.98 -8.58
N GLU A 56 -22.93 4.01 -9.31
CA GLU A 56 -22.95 4.16 -10.77
C GLU A 56 -22.33 5.50 -11.22
N LYS A 57 -22.80 6.61 -10.65
CA LYS A 57 -22.28 7.95 -10.98
C LYS A 57 -20.80 8.09 -10.60
N PHE A 58 -20.38 7.43 -9.52
CA PHE A 58 -18.97 7.36 -9.14
C PHE A 58 -18.12 6.62 -10.18
N CYS A 59 -18.57 5.44 -10.64
CA CYS A 59 -17.84 4.68 -11.66
C CYS A 59 -17.77 5.44 -13.00
N GLN A 60 -18.86 6.09 -13.42
CA GLN A 60 -18.88 6.95 -14.61
C GLN A 60 -17.86 8.09 -14.51
N ALA A 61 -17.82 8.78 -13.35
CA ALA A 61 -16.84 9.82 -13.11
C ALA A 61 -15.41 9.28 -13.26
N CYS A 62 -15.09 8.17 -12.57
CA CYS A 62 -13.78 7.52 -12.67
C CYS A 62 -13.39 7.19 -14.13
N HIS A 63 -14.31 6.62 -14.92
CA HIS A 63 -14.04 6.29 -16.31
C HIS A 63 -13.61 7.50 -17.13
N GLU A 64 -14.31 8.63 -17.00
CA GLU A 64 -13.95 9.83 -17.77
C GLU A 64 -12.58 10.39 -17.39
N VAL A 65 -12.20 10.31 -16.11
CA VAL A 65 -10.89 10.82 -15.69
C VAL A 65 -9.76 9.94 -16.19
N VAL A 66 -9.89 8.63 -16.01
CA VAL A 66 -8.88 7.68 -16.47
C VAL A 66 -8.74 7.78 -17.98
N LYS A 67 -9.86 7.93 -18.70
CA LYS A 67 -9.87 8.17 -20.14
C LYS A 67 -9.13 9.44 -20.52
N ALA A 68 -9.34 10.55 -19.80
CA ALA A 68 -8.61 11.79 -20.04
C ALA A 68 -7.10 11.63 -19.84
N ILE A 69 -6.68 10.99 -18.73
CA ILE A 69 -5.26 10.70 -18.44
C ILE A 69 -4.64 9.84 -19.55
N ILE A 70 -5.28 8.72 -19.90
CA ILE A 70 -4.80 7.80 -20.95
C ILE A 70 -4.72 8.54 -22.29
N LYS A 71 -5.78 9.27 -22.67
CA LYS A 71 -5.85 10.00 -23.94
C LYS A 71 -4.77 11.07 -24.03
N GLN A 72 -4.55 11.85 -22.97
CA GLN A 72 -3.52 12.88 -22.90
C GLN A 72 -2.14 12.28 -23.21
N ARG A 73 -1.77 11.18 -22.56
CA ARG A 73 -0.51 10.49 -22.82
C ARG A 73 -0.46 9.90 -24.24
N LYS A 74 -1.52 9.22 -24.69
CA LYS A 74 -1.59 8.62 -26.04
C LYS A 74 -1.54 9.67 -27.17
N MET A 75 -1.90 10.92 -26.91
CA MET A 75 -1.76 12.06 -27.84
C MET A 75 -0.33 12.62 -27.91
N GLY A 76 0.64 12.02 -27.19
CA GLY A 76 2.05 12.39 -27.26
C GLY A 76 2.48 13.43 -26.22
N SER A 77 1.70 13.67 -25.16
CA SER A 77 2.13 14.57 -24.08
C SER A 77 3.44 14.09 -23.44
N SER A 78 4.35 15.03 -23.24
CA SER A 78 5.64 14.79 -22.60
C SER A 78 5.49 14.38 -21.13
N LYS A 79 6.54 13.80 -20.56
CA LYS A 79 6.62 13.47 -19.14
C LYS A 79 6.29 14.68 -18.26
N ASP A 80 6.87 15.84 -18.56
CA ASP A 80 6.64 17.07 -17.80
C ASP A 80 5.20 17.57 -17.90
N SER A 81 4.61 17.52 -19.11
CA SER A 81 3.21 17.89 -19.31
C SER A 81 2.26 16.98 -18.54
N MET A 82 2.54 15.67 -18.53
CA MET A 82 1.79 14.70 -17.73
C MET A 82 1.98 14.93 -16.23
N ASN A 83 3.18 15.23 -15.78
CA ASN A 83 3.45 15.54 -14.37
C ASN A 83 2.66 16.77 -13.92
N ASP A 84 2.67 17.84 -14.72
CA ASP A 84 1.94 19.06 -14.43
C ASP A 84 0.43 18.84 -14.42
N PHE A 85 -0.09 18.07 -15.38
CA PHE A 85 -1.49 17.70 -15.44
C PHE A 85 -1.91 16.93 -14.18
N LEU A 86 -1.20 15.85 -13.84
CA LEU A 86 -1.46 15.06 -12.64
C LEU A 86 -1.30 15.93 -11.39
N ARG A 87 -0.25 16.75 -11.28
CA ARG A 87 -0.04 17.59 -10.09
C ARG A 87 -1.17 18.58 -9.87
N LYS A 88 -1.72 19.19 -10.94
CA LYS A 88 -2.90 20.05 -10.85
C LYS A 88 -4.11 19.28 -10.34
N MET A 89 -4.35 18.10 -10.90
CA MET A 89 -5.44 17.22 -10.50
C MET A 89 -5.35 16.84 -9.01
N CYS A 90 -4.17 16.45 -8.53
CA CYS A 90 -4.00 16.11 -7.12
C CYS A 90 -4.33 17.30 -6.20
N ASN A 91 -3.85 18.50 -6.55
CA ASN A 91 -4.05 19.69 -5.73
C ASN A 91 -5.51 20.15 -5.64
N LEU A 92 -6.30 19.83 -6.65
CA LEU A 92 -7.72 20.19 -6.71
C LEU A 92 -8.61 19.15 -6.03
N TYR A 93 -8.25 17.88 -6.14
CA TYR A 93 -9.13 16.78 -5.74
C TYR A 93 -8.72 16.06 -4.46
N THR A 94 -7.61 16.48 -3.83
CA THR A 94 -7.14 15.90 -2.57
C THR A 94 -6.90 16.97 -1.50
N GLU A 95 -6.91 16.52 -0.25
CA GLU A 95 -6.53 17.32 0.92
C GLU A 95 -5.02 17.22 1.22
N TYR A 96 -4.24 16.56 0.36
CA TYR A 96 -2.82 16.26 0.60
C TYR A 96 -1.93 17.51 0.59
N GLY A 97 -2.40 18.59 -0.05
CA GLY A 97 -1.64 19.83 -0.18
C GLY A 97 -0.54 19.77 -1.25
N THR A 98 0.06 20.92 -1.53
CA THR A 98 0.99 21.10 -2.66
C THR A 98 2.24 20.24 -2.55
N THR A 99 2.81 20.14 -1.35
CA THR A 99 4.03 19.37 -1.10
C THR A 99 3.81 17.87 -1.34
N ALA A 100 2.75 17.30 -0.77
CA ALA A 100 2.49 15.88 -0.94
C ALA A 100 2.03 15.56 -2.37
N CYS A 101 1.21 16.42 -3.00
CA CYS A 101 0.85 16.23 -4.40
C CYS A 101 2.04 16.25 -5.35
N LYS A 102 3.00 17.15 -5.13
CA LYS A 102 4.26 17.15 -5.90
C LYS A 102 5.00 15.82 -5.72
N GLY A 103 5.23 15.40 -4.48
CA GLY A 103 5.95 14.17 -4.18
C GLY A 103 5.28 12.92 -4.75
N TYR A 104 3.96 12.79 -4.59
CA TYR A 104 3.20 11.67 -5.15
C TYR A 104 3.30 11.62 -6.67
N THR A 105 3.11 12.74 -7.35
CA THR A 105 3.16 12.76 -8.81
C THR A 105 4.56 12.44 -9.33
N GLU A 106 5.61 13.01 -8.73
CA GLU A 106 6.99 12.75 -9.14
C GLU A 106 7.42 11.30 -8.92
N ILE A 107 7.10 10.71 -7.76
CA ILE A 107 7.45 9.32 -7.42
C ILE A 107 6.79 8.32 -8.38
N ASN A 108 5.53 8.58 -8.72
CA ASN A 108 4.69 7.61 -9.41
C ASN A 108 4.70 7.75 -10.94
N LEU A 109 5.14 8.90 -11.46
CA LEU A 109 5.01 9.26 -12.86
C LEU A 109 5.55 8.21 -13.81
N ASP A 110 6.75 7.68 -13.56
CA ASP A 110 7.38 6.73 -14.48
C ASP A 110 6.60 5.41 -14.56
N VAL A 111 6.05 4.95 -13.45
CA VAL A 111 5.15 3.77 -13.42
C VAL A 111 3.85 4.06 -14.19
N ILE A 112 3.22 5.23 -13.98
CA ILE A 112 2.01 5.65 -14.75
C ILE A 112 2.26 5.55 -16.24
N LEU A 113 3.30 6.25 -16.70
CA LEU A 113 3.58 6.39 -18.11
C LEU A 113 3.93 5.03 -18.72
N TYR A 114 4.72 4.22 -18.01
CA TYR A 114 5.04 2.87 -18.43
C TYR A 114 3.80 2.01 -18.63
N ILE A 115 2.86 2.02 -17.68
CA ILE A 115 1.60 1.26 -17.79
C ILE A 115 0.78 1.74 -18.99
N ILE A 116 0.59 3.05 -19.17
CA ILE A 116 -0.20 3.59 -20.29
C ILE A 116 0.44 3.25 -21.65
N ASP A 117 1.76 3.30 -21.73
CA ASP A 117 2.51 3.10 -22.96
C ASP A 117 2.58 1.62 -23.34
N ASN A 118 2.72 0.70 -22.38
CA ASN A 118 3.00 -0.72 -22.63
C ASN A 118 1.78 -1.65 -22.45
N LYS A 119 0.75 -1.24 -21.70
CA LYS A 119 -0.45 -2.06 -21.49
C LYS A 119 -1.49 -1.79 -22.59
N HIS A 120 -1.42 -2.57 -23.68
CA HIS A 120 -2.27 -2.35 -24.87
C HIS A 120 -3.78 -2.51 -24.62
N ASP A 121 -4.18 -3.30 -23.63
CA ASP A 121 -5.56 -3.53 -23.24
C ASP A 121 -5.96 -2.75 -21.96
N LEU A 122 -5.24 -1.66 -21.66
CA LEU A 122 -5.60 -0.71 -20.60
C LEU A 122 -6.84 0.08 -21.03
N THR A 123 -7.92 -0.01 -20.26
CA THR A 123 -9.12 0.79 -20.46
C THR A 123 -9.54 1.47 -19.15
N PRO A 124 -10.32 2.56 -19.23
CA PRO A 124 -10.88 3.21 -18.04
C PRO A 124 -11.71 2.25 -17.18
N GLU A 125 -12.53 1.40 -17.79
CA GLU A 125 -13.37 0.43 -17.08
C GLU A 125 -12.52 -0.56 -16.30
N ARG A 126 -11.42 -1.03 -16.88
CA ARG A 126 -10.48 -1.92 -16.21
C ARG A 126 -9.85 -1.28 -14.99
N VAL A 127 -9.31 -0.07 -15.15
CA VAL A 127 -8.68 0.66 -14.05
C VAL A 127 -9.70 0.90 -12.93
N CYS A 128 -10.88 1.42 -13.26
CA CYS A 128 -11.90 1.73 -12.25
C CYS A 128 -12.49 0.46 -11.60
N ALA A 129 -12.63 -0.64 -12.35
CA ALA A 129 -13.08 -1.92 -11.79
C ALA A 129 -12.08 -2.53 -10.79
N ILE A 130 -10.77 -2.42 -11.07
CA ILE A 130 -9.72 -2.90 -10.17
C ILE A 130 -9.69 -2.05 -8.89
N PHE A 131 -9.58 -0.73 -9.03
CA PHE A 131 -9.37 0.17 -7.89
C PHE A 131 -10.63 0.44 -7.06
N HIS A 132 -11.82 0.28 -7.65
CA HIS A 132 -13.10 0.61 -7.01
C HIS A 132 -14.07 -0.57 -6.96
N GLN A 133 -13.54 -1.76 -6.64
CA GLN A 133 -14.35 -2.96 -6.38
C GLN A 133 -15.43 -2.71 -5.31
N ALA A 134 -15.12 -1.94 -4.26
CA ALA A 134 -16.09 -1.59 -3.22
C ALA A 134 -17.27 -0.74 -3.74
N LYS A 135 -17.07 -0.01 -4.84
CA LYS A 135 -18.12 0.74 -5.55
C LYS A 135 -18.79 -0.09 -6.65
N LYS A 136 -18.41 -1.36 -6.81
CA LYS A 136 -18.95 -2.29 -7.80
C LYS A 136 -18.76 -1.81 -9.24
N CYS A 137 -17.67 -1.09 -9.53
CA CYS A 137 -17.29 -0.81 -10.92
C CYS A 137 -16.92 -2.12 -11.62
N VAL A 138 -17.26 -2.25 -12.90
CA VAL A 138 -17.13 -3.50 -13.65
C VAL A 138 -16.30 -3.29 -14.90
N ASP A 139 -15.34 -4.18 -15.15
CA ASP A 139 -14.69 -4.34 -16.44
C ASP A 139 -15.45 -5.41 -17.22
N PRO A 140 -16.26 -5.04 -18.23
CA PRO A 140 -17.02 -6.01 -19.02
C PRO A 140 -16.12 -6.95 -19.84
N LYS A 141 -14.82 -6.62 -20.01
CA LYS A 141 -13.82 -7.39 -20.75
C LYS A 141 -12.86 -8.13 -19.82
N ALA A 142 -13.13 -8.15 -18.50
CA ALA A 142 -12.29 -8.87 -17.55
C ALA A 142 -12.28 -10.38 -17.88
N LYS A 143 -11.07 -10.92 -18.06
CA LYS A 143 -10.90 -12.37 -18.25
C LYS A 143 -10.91 -13.05 -16.88
N LYS A 144 -11.88 -13.93 -16.67
CA LYS A 144 -11.85 -14.84 -15.52
C LYS A 144 -10.74 -15.86 -15.74
N TRP A 145 -9.97 -16.13 -14.70
CA TRP A 145 -9.04 -17.25 -14.64
C TRP A 145 -9.52 -18.23 -13.59
N ILE A 146 -9.23 -19.51 -13.80
CA ILE A 146 -9.61 -20.61 -12.92
C ILE A 146 -8.32 -21.31 -12.53
N ILE A 147 -8.17 -21.64 -11.26
CA ILE A 147 -7.12 -22.56 -10.79
C ILE A 147 -7.75 -23.93 -10.64
N ASP A 148 -7.23 -24.90 -11.38
CA ASP A 148 -7.59 -26.30 -11.21
C ASP A 148 -7.00 -26.80 -9.89
N ILE A 149 -7.88 -27.17 -8.96
CA ILE A 149 -7.48 -27.78 -7.69
C ILE A 149 -7.32 -29.28 -7.95
N PRO A 150 -6.17 -29.89 -7.59
CA PRO A 150 -6.00 -31.34 -7.74
C PRO A 150 -7.10 -32.09 -6.98
N PRO A 151 -7.53 -33.27 -7.47
CA PRO A 151 -8.54 -34.06 -6.76
C PRO A 151 -8.05 -34.36 -5.35
N ALA A 152 -8.97 -34.33 -4.37
CA ALA A 152 -8.64 -34.68 -3.00
C ALA A 152 -8.01 -36.08 -2.98
N SER A 153 -6.86 -36.23 -2.31
CA SER A 153 -6.34 -37.57 -2.05
C SER A 153 -7.31 -38.24 -1.07
N HIS A 154 -8.10 -39.21 -1.55
CA HIS A 154 -8.93 -40.06 -0.69
C HIS A 154 -8.02 -40.95 0.15
N ASN A 155 -7.51 -40.43 1.26
CA ASN A 155 -7.02 -41.25 2.36
C ASN A 155 -8.23 -41.47 3.29
N GLU A 156 -9.07 -42.46 2.96
CA GLU A 156 -10.25 -42.84 3.75
C GLU A 156 -9.92 -43.46 5.12
N ASN A 157 -8.67 -43.43 5.57
CA ASN A 157 -8.28 -43.96 6.87
C ASN A 157 -7.50 -42.92 7.67
N SER A 158 -8.20 -42.06 8.40
CA SER A 158 -7.64 -41.39 9.58
C SER A 158 -8.69 -41.08 10.63
N ASP A 159 -9.59 -42.03 10.91
CA ASP A 159 -10.30 -42.10 12.19
C ASP A 159 -9.51 -42.99 13.17
N GLU A 160 -8.18 -42.83 13.22
CA GLU A 160 -7.47 -43.23 14.43
C GLU A 160 -7.71 -42.12 15.45
N GLN A 161 -8.59 -42.41 16.41
CA GLN A 161 -8.64 -41.76 17.71
C GLN A 161 -7.29 -41.98 18.40
N ASN A 162 -6.26 -41.28 17.94
CA ASN A 162 -5.02 -41.14 18.66
C ASN A 162 -5.37 -40.36 19.93
N GLU A 163 -5.18 -41.01 21.09
CA GLU A 163 -5.27 -40.38 22.41
C GLU A 163 -4.67 -38.99 22.31
N VAL A 164 -5.47 -37.97 22.62
CA VAL A 164 -5.10 -36.56 22.50
C VAL A 164 -3.79 -36.37 23.27
N PRO A 165 -2.62 -36.25 22.61
CA PRO A 165 -1.37 -36.11 23.32
C PRO A 165 -1.43 -34.82 24.13
N ILE A 166 -0.84 -34.79 25.31
CA ILE A 166 -0.71 -33.57 26.10
C ILE A 166 0.00 -32.53 25.22
N TYR A 167 -0.77 -31.63 24.59
CA TYR A 167 -0.20 -30.71 23.62
C TYR A 167 0.66 -29.69 24.35
N LYS A 168 1.93 -29.59 23.96
CA LYS A 168 2.72 -28.39 24.24
C LYS A 168 2.00 -27.22 23.57
N ILE A 169 1.53 -26.25 24.37
CA ILE A 169 0.99 -24.99 23.86
C ILE A 169 2.09 -24.30 23.05
N TRP A 170 1.76 -23.89 21.82
CA TRP A 170 2.68 -23.20 20.93
C TRP A 170 2.38 -21.70 20.97
N ASN A 171 3.26 -20.92 21.61
CA ASN A 171 3.04 -19.49 21.80
C ASN A 171 3.64 -18.70 20.63
N VAL A 172 2.78 -17.97 19.92
CA VAL A 172 3.17 -17.17 18.76
C VAL A 172 2.92 -15.69 19.05
N LEU A 173 3.93 -14.85 18.87
CA LEU A 173 3.76 -13.41 18.85
C LEU A 173 3.50 -12.96 17.41
N GLN A 174 2.42 -12.24 17.17
CA GLN A 174 2.16 -11.62 15.87
C GLN A 174 2.39 -10.11 15.95
N ILE A 175 3.20 -9.60 15.03
CA ILE A 175 3.50 -8.17 14.85
C ILE A 175 3.08 -7.80 13.43
N THR A 176 2.40 -6.67 13.26
CA THR A 176 1.89 -6.20 11.96
C THR A 176 1.81 -4.68 11.96
N ASP A 177 1.77 -4.07 10.77
CA ASP A 177 1.42 -2.65 10.57
C ASP A 177 2.20 -1.72 11.50
N VAL A 178 3.52 -1.92 11.50
CA VAL A 178 4.45 -1.19 12.37
C VAL A 178 4.41 0.29 11.98
N HIS A 179 4.51 0.60 10.69
CA HIS A 179 4.64 1.94 10.15
C HIS A 179 5.61 2.76 10.99
N TYR A 180 6.86 2.31 10.96
CA TYR A 180 7.98 2.93 11.65
C TYR A 180 8.24 4.31 11.05
N ASP A 181 8.06 5.35 11.86
CA ASP A 181 8.38 6.72 11.48
C ASP A 181 9.66 7.19 12.19
N PRO A 182 10.84 7.13 11.52
CA PRO A 182 12.08 7.61 12.11
C PRO A 182 12.09 9.12 12.36
N LEU A 183 11.17 9.87 11.75
CA LEU A 183 11.06 11.32 11.84
C LEU A 183 10.02 11.78 12.87
N TYR A 184 9.30 10.87 13.52
CA TYR A 184 8.32 11.24 14.54
C TYR A 184 8.99 12.05 15.65
N LYS A 185 8.38 13.17 16.00
CA LYS A 185 8.88 14.10 17.01
C LYS A 185 7.76 14.54 17.96
N GLU A 186 7.93 14.20 19.23
CA GLU A 186 7.07 14.66 20.32
C GLU A 186 6.95 16.19 20.34
N ASN A 187 5.77 16.70 20.73
CA ASN A 187 5.41 18.12 20.80
C ASN A 187 5.38 18.85 19.45
N THR A 188 5.42 18.14 18.32
CA THR A 188 5.15 18.72 17.00
C THR A 188 3.66 18.68 16.67
N GLN A 189 3.27 19.31 15.56
CA GLN A 189 1.87 19.41 15.15
C GLN A 189 1.30 18.03 14.76
N SER A 190 0.31 17.53 15.48
CA SER A 190 -0.39 16.28 15.15
C SER A 190 -1.60 16.47 14.22
N VAL A 191 -2.15 17.69 14.14
CA VAL A 191 -3.21 18.08 13.20
C VAL A 191 -2.63 18.97 12.10
N CYS A 192 -2.38 18.42 10.92
CA CYS A 192 -1.77 19.15 9.80
C CYS A 192 -2.48 18.87 8.45
N ASN A 193 -2.21 19.71 7.45
CA ASN A 193 -2.74 19.56 6.08
C ASN A 193 -1.85 18.66 5.20
N LYS A 194 -1.41 17.52 5.74
CA LYS A 194 -0.60 16.50 5.05
C LYS A 194 -1.18 15.11 5.37
N PRO A 195 -0.91 14.08 4.54
CA PRO A 195 -1.39 12.72 4.83
C PRO A 195 -0.77 12.06 6.08
N LEU A 196 0.35 12.60 6.58
CA LEU A 196 1.04 12.19 7.81
C LEU A 196 1.60 13.44 8.51
N CYS A 197 1.39 13.52 9.83
CA CYS A 197 1.81 14.62 10.72
C CYS A 197 2.83 14.12 11.77
N CYS A 198 2.97 14.83 12.90
CA CYS A 198 3.85 14.46 14.03
C CYS A 198 5.36 14.42 13.74
N GLN A 199 5.83 15.03 12.66
CA GLN A 199 7.27 15.13 12.34
C GLN A 199 7.82 16.55 12.49
N ASP A 200 6.99 17.55 12.19
CA ASP A 200 7.36 18.96 12.13
C ASP A 200 6.18 19.88 12.51
N GLY A 201 6.44 21.19 12.55
CA GLY A 201 5.44 22.21 12.84
C GLY A 201 5.23 22.48 14.33
N THR A 202 4.58 23.61 14.61
CA THR A 202 4.22 24.05 15.96
C THR A 202 2.72 23.83 16.14
N PRO A 203 2.28 23.07 17.16
CA PRO A 203 0.87 22.90 17.49
C PRO A 203 0.17 24.24 17.69
N THR A 204 -1.05 24.40 17.18
CA THR A 204 -1.80 25.65 17.42
C THR A 204 -2.44 25.67 18.80
N LYS A 205 -2.67 24.49 19.38
CA LYS A 205 -3.19 24.28 20.72
C LYS A 205 -2.45 23.13 21.41
N PRO A 206 -2.39 23.10 22.76
CA PRO A 206 -1.74 22.01 23.50
C PRO A 206 -2.26 20.61 23.16
N GLU A 207 -3.56 20.47 22.87
CA GLU A 207 -4.18 19.19 22.48
C GLU A 207 -3.81 18.71 21.07
N GLU A 208 -3.19 19.55 20.25
CA GLU A 208 -2.69 19.23 18.90
C GLU A 208 -1.18 18.93 18.91
N ALA A 209 -0.59 18.75 20.10
CA ALA A 209 0.81 18.39 20.27
C ALA A 209 0.98 16.87 20.24
N ALA A 210 1.82 16.39 19.33
CA ALA A 210 2.15 14.98 19.16
C ALA A 210 2.64 14.38 20.49
N GLY A 211 1.94 13.34 20.96
CA GLY A 211 2.26 12.68 22.21
C GLY A 211 3.62 11.96 22.19
N LYS A 212 4.15 11.66 23.37
CA LYS A 212 5.43 10.95 23.53
C LYS A 212 5.43 9.56 22.88
N TRP A 213 4.35 8.80 22.99
CA TRP A 213 4.30 7.39 22.56
C TRP A 213 3.56 7.18 21.24
N GLY A 214 3.04 8.25 20.66
CA GLY A 214 2.12 8.24 19.54
C GLY A 214 1.06 9.33 19.73
N ASP A 215 0.20 9.48 18.73
CA ASP A 215 -0.91 10.41 18.70
C ASP A 215 -2.12 9.75 18.02
N TYR A 216 -3.34 10.18 18.36
CA TYR A 216 -4.58 9.62 17.79
C TYR A 216 -4.98 10.26 16.45
N HIS A 217 -4.27 11.31 16.00
CA HIS A 217 -4.44 11.90 14.67
C HIS A 217 -3.67 11.10 13.60
N VAL A 218 -3.45 11.70 12.43
CA VAL A 218 -2.78 11.07 11.28
C VAL A 218 -1.27 11.01 11.47
N CYS A 219 -0.83 10.16 12.40
CA CYS A 219 0.57 9.97 12.76
C CYS A 219 0.94 8.49 12.79
N ASP A 220 2.21 8.23 12.53
CA ASP A 220 2.79 6.88 12.52
C ASP A 220 3.57 6.63 13.81
N SER A 221 4.07 5.40 13.94
CA SER A 221 4.62 4.92 15.20
C SER A 221 6.04 5.45 15.45
N PRO A 222 6.32 6.09 16.60
CA PRO A 222 7.65 6.58 16.89
C PRO A 222 8.62 5.43 17.22
N PRO A 223 9.93 5.59 16.99
CA PRO A 223 10.92 4.52 17.22
C PRO A 223 10.91 3.97 18.65
N ARG A 224 10.66 4.84 19.63
CA ARG A 224 10.56 4.50 21.06
C ARG A 224 9.43 3.52 21.37
N LEU A 225 8.33 3.53 20.62
CA LEU A 225 7.21 2.61 20.83
C LEU A 225 7.67 1.17 20.58
N PHE A 226 8.43 0.94 19.51
CA PHE A 226 9.00 -0.37 19.19
C PHE A 226 10.06 -0.81 20.18
N SER A 227 10.95 0.10 20.61
CA SER A 227 11.91 -0.22 21.67
C SER A 227 11.19 -0.68 22.95
N SER A 228 10.12 0.01 23.34
CA SER A 228 9.33 -0.36 24.52
C SER A 228 8.62 -1.71 24.36
N LEU A 229 8.02 -1.98 23.19
CA LEU A 229 7.43 -3.28 22.87
C LEU A 229 8.48 -4.39 22.97
N TYR A 230 9.64 -4.22 22.36
CA TYR A 230 10.70 -5.23 22.36
C TYR A 230 11.26 -5.48 23.76
N GLU A 231 11.46 -4.45 24.57
CA GLU A 231 11.86 -4.60 25.98
C GLU A 231 10.81 -5.37 26.80
N ARG A 232 9.53 -5.08 26.58
CA ARG A 232 8.43 -5.78 27.27
C ARG A 232 8.40 -7.26 26.87
N VAL A 233 8.55 -7.57 25.59
CA VAL A 233 8.57 -8.95 25.11
C VAL A 233 9.79 -9.69 25.64
N LYS A 234 10.98 -9.09 25.58
CA LYS A 234 12.22 -9.65 26.14
C LYS A 234 12.09 -10.00 27.62
N SER A 235 11.51 -9.11 28.41
CA SER A 235 11.43 -9.26 29.87
C SER A 235 10.35 -10.23 30.36
N LYS A 236 9.29 -10.48 29.58
CA LYS A 236 8.12 -11.22 30.06
C LYS A 236 7.69 -12.43 29.24
N HIS A 237 8.05 -12.46 27.96
CA HIS A 237 7.44 -13.41 27.02
C HIS A 237 8.48 -14.16 26.18
N LEU A 238 9.70 -13.64 26.02
CA LEU A 238 10.66 -14.21 25.09
C LEU A 238 10.95 -15.68 25.33
N ASP A 239 11.12 -16.10 26.58
CA ASP A 239 11.45 -17.51 26.90
C ASP A 239 10.32 -18.46 26.50
N SER A 240 9.06 -18.06 26.70
CA SER A 240 7.88 -18.89 26.40
C SER A 240 7.43 -18.83 24.94
N LEU A 241 7.92 -17.88 24.13
CA LEU A 241 7.60 -17.78 22.72
C LEU A 241 8.28 -18.90 21.92
N ASP A 242 7.52 -19.55 21.04
CA ASP A 242 8.06 -20.54 20.12
C ASP A 242 8.28 -19.96 18.71
N ALA A 243 7.53 -18.93 18.32
CA ALA A 243 7.65 -18.26 17.03
C ALA A 243 7.18 -16.80 17.06
N VAL A 244 7.62 -16.06 16.04
CA VAL A 244 7.14 -14.71 15.75
C VAL A 244 6.63 -14.66 14.32
N TYR A 245 5.41 -14.17 14.14
CA TYR A 245 4.86 -13.81 12.83
C TYR A 245 5.01 -12.31 12.65
N PHE A 246 5.58 -11.90 11.52
CA PHE A 246 5.70 -10.48 11.19
C PHE A 246 5.08 -10.20 9.83
N THR A 247 3.94 -9.52 9.78
CA THR A 247 3.13 -9.38 8.57
C THR A 247 3.33 -8.08 7.79
N GLY A 248 4.50 -7.47 7.93
CA GLY A 248 4.94 -6.37 7.08
C GLY A 248 4.48 -4.99 7.52
N ASP A 249 4.48 -4.06 6.56
CA ASP A 249 4.19 -2.63 6.73
C ASP A 249 5.13 -1.94 7.72
N ILE A 250 6.42 -1.97 7.38
CA ILE A 250 7.50 -1.26 8.08
C ILE A 250 7.49 0.23 7.73
N ILE A 251 7.30 0.57 6.47
CA ILE A 251 7.51 1.94 5.99
C ILE A 251 6.33 2.83 6.39
N SER A 252 6.65 4.04 6.88
CA SER A 252 5.65 5.06 7.20
C SER A 252 4.75 5.42 6.01
N HIS A 253 3.58 5.98 6.30
CA HIS A 253 2.64 6.54 5.34
C HIS A 253 3.12 7.83 4.68
N LYS A 254 4.39 8.24 4.87
CA LYS A 254 5.01 9.38 4.18
C LYS A 254 5.38 9.05 2.73
N SER A 255 4.54 8.32 2.02
CA SER A 255 4.78 7.74 0.69
C SER A 255 4.99 8.79 -0.41
N TRP A 256 4.65 10.06 -0.19
CA TRP A 256 4.99 11.17 -1.08
C TRP A 256 6.45 11.64 -0.96
N SER A 257 7.22 11.10 -0.02
CA SER A 257 8.58 11.52 0.29
C SER A 257 9.48 10.32 0.61
N THR A 258 9.14 9.14 0.08
CA THR A 258 10.00 7.94 0.15
C THR A 258 10.93 7.88 -1.05
N SER A 259 11.92 6.99 -0.96
CA SER A 259 12.80 6.59 -2.04
C SER A 259 13.13 5.10 -1.86
N LYS A 260 13.58 4.44 -2.93
CA LYS A 260 14.12 3.08 -2.83
C LYS A 260 15.24 2.98 -1.77
N ALA A 261 16.14 3.96 -1.72
CA ALA A 261 17.25 3.96 -0.78
C ALA A 261 16.80 4.10 0.68
N SER A 262 15.85 5.01 0.97
CA SER A 262 15.31 5.17 2.33
C SER A 262 14.53 3.93 2.76
N ASN A 263 13.69 3.35 1.88
CA ASN A 263 12.95 2.12 2.21
C ASN A 263 13.90 0.95 2.53
N ILE A 264 14.97 0.77 1.74
CA ILE A 264 15.99 -0.25 2.01
C ILE A 264 16.64 -0.02 3.38
N ALA A 265 16.96 1.23 3.73
CA ALA A 265 17.58 1.55 5.01
C ALA A 265 16.65 1.22 6.19
N ASP A 266 15.38 1.61 6.10
CA ASP A 266 14.37 1.35 7.14
C ASP A 266 14.08 -0.15 7.29
N ILE A 267 13.90 -0.87 6.17
CA ILE A 267 13.73 -2.33 6.15
C ILE A 267 14.92 -3.03 6.81
N LYS A 268 16.15 -2.66 6.45
CA LYS A 268 17.37 -3.24 7.03
C LYS A 268 17.49 -2.94 8.53
N GLY A 269 17.23 -1.70 8.92
CA GLY A 269 17.26 -1.28 10.32
C GLY A 269 16.24 -2.05 11.16
N PHE A 270 15.01 -2.14 10.67
CA PHE A 270 13.91 -2.85 11.34
C PHE A 270 14.20 -4.34 11.49
N TYR A 271 14.55 -5.04 10.40
CA TYR A 271 14.84 -6.47 10.48
C TYR A 271 16.09 -6.77 11.32
N LYS A 272 17.07 -5.86 11.36
CA LYS A 272 18.20 -5.98 12.29
C LYS A 272 17.72 -5.92 13.74
N ALA A 273 16.89 -4.93 14.10
CA ALA A 273 16.34 -4.81 15.44
C ALA A 273 15.45 -6.00 15.82
N LEU A 274 14.67 -6.52 14.86
CA LEU A 274 13.85 -7.71 15.03
C LEU A 274 14.70 -8.95 15.31
N TYR A 275 15.74 -9.17 14.51
CA TYR A 275 16.72 -10.24 14.72
C TYR A 275 17.42 -10.15 16.07
N ASP A 276 17.88 -8.95 16.43
CA ASP A 276 18.54 -8.73 17.72
C ASP A 276 17.60 -8.94 18.92
N THR A 277 16.30 -8.74 18.72
CA THR A 277 15.28 -8.94 19.75
C THR A 277 14.91 -10.39 19.94
N PHE A 278 14.78 -11.13 18.85
CA PHE A 278 14.26 -12.50 18.82
C PHE A 278 15.35 -13.54 18.52
N LYS A 279 16.60 -13.30 18.96
CA LYS A 279 17.71 -14.23 18.74
C LYS A 279 17.34 -15.64 19.23
N GLY A 280 17.53 -16.63 18.36
CA GLY A 280 17.22 -18.04 18.64
C GLY A 280 15.74 -18.40 18.51
N LYS A 281 14.84 -17.46 18.17
CA LYS A 281 13.44 -17.74 17.84
C LYS A 281 13.23 -17.74 16.33
N GLY A 282 12.33 -18.59 15.85
CA GLY A 282 11.89 -18.57 14.45
C GLY A 282 11.03 -17.35 14.18
N VAL A 283 11.43 -16.53 13.21
CA VAL A 283 10.61 -15.40 12.72
C VAL A 283 10.15 -15.73 11.31
N PHE A 284 8.85 -15.61 11.08
CA PHE A 284 8.21 -15.87 9.80
C PHE A 284 7.62 -14.57 9.27
N PRO A 285 8.43 -13.78 8.53
CA PRO A 285 8.01 -12.50 8.00
C PRO A 285 7.21 -12.66 6.70
N ILE A 286 6.43 -11.65 6.32
CA ILE A 286 5.92 -11.46 4.97
C ILE A 286 5.91 -9.95 4.66
N LEU A 287 5.92 -9.57 3.38
CA LEU A 287 5.86 -8.18 2.94
C LEU A 287 4.43 -7.64 3.07
N GLY A 288 4.31 -6.39 3.52
CA GLY A 288 3.11 -5.59 3.40
C GLY A 288 3.14 -4.78 2.09
N ASN A 289 2.20 -3.85 1.93
CA ASN A 289 2.11 -3.02 0.72
C ASN A 289 3.01 -1.78 0.77
N HIS A 290 3.49 -1.41 1.97
CA HIS A 290 4.32 -0.23 2.17
C HIS A 290 5.81 -0.41 1.88
N GLU A 291 6.32 -1.64 1.79
CA GLU A 291 7.76 -1.86 1.56
C GLU A 291 8.25 -1.38 0.17
N GLY A 292 7.38 -1.44 -0.84
CA GLY A 292 7.68 -1.03 -2.20
C GLY A 292 7.97 0.46 -2.35
N HIS A 293 8.70 0.79 -3.42
CA HIS A 293 8.82 2.17 -3.88
C HIS A 293 8.66 2.21 -5.41
N PRO A 294 7.60 2.85 -5.94
CA PRO A 294 6.50 3.51 -5.21
C PRO A 294 5.72 2.57 -4.28
N VAL A 295 4.96 3.14 -3.34
CA VAL A 295 4.05 2.38 -2.46
C VAL A 295 3.03 1.62 -3.30
N ASP A 296 2.58 0.45 -2.85
CA ASP A 296 1.59 -0.36 -3.57
C ASP A 296 2.02 -0.73 -5.00
N CYS A 297 3.31 -0.91 -5.25
CA CYS A 297 3.81 -1.22 -6.58
C CYS A 297 4.67 -2.48 -6.52
N LEU A 298 4.19 -3.56 -7.14
CA LEU A 298 4.93 -4.78 -7.44
C LEU A 298 4.86 -5.05 -8.94
N SER A 299 5.98 -4.84 -9.63
CA SER A 299 6.02 -5.08 -11.07
C SER A 299 6.11 -6.57 -11.42
N PRO A 300 5.52 -6.98 -12.56
CA PRO A 300 5.72 -8.32 -13.10
C PRO A 300 7.19 -8.59 -13.46
N GLU A 301 7.60 -9.86 -13.50
CA GLU A 301 8.97 -10.26 -13.86
C GLU A 301 9.41 -9.78 -15.26
N SER A 302 8.45 -9.53 -16.16
CA SER A 302 8.73 -9.01 -17.49
C SER A 302 9.25 -7.56 -17.49
N VAL A 303 9.10 -6.83 -16.39
CA VAL A 303 9.61 -5.46 -16.24
C VAL A 303 11.06 -5.50 -15.76
N THR A 304 12.00 -5.32 -16.69
CA THR A 304 13.44 -5.42 -16.42
C THR A 304 14.15 -4.07 -16.21
N ASP A 305 13.47 -2.95 -16.48
CA ASP A 305 14.03 -1.61 -16.22
C ASP A 305 14.29 -1.45 -14.73
N SER A 306 15.52 -1.14 -14.32
CA SER A 306 15.92 -1.06 -12.91
C SER A 306 15.21 0.03 -12.11
N ASN A 307 14.64 1.04 -12.78
CA ASN A 307 13.89 2.14 -12.16
C ASN A 307 12.42 1.76 -11.91
N LEU A 308 11.90 0.73 -12.61
CA LEU A 308 10.51 0.27 -12.51
C LEU A 308 10.39 -1.12 -11.88
N SER A 309 11.43 -1.94 -12.00
CA SER A 309 11.47 -3.30 -11.48
C SER A 309 11.50 -3.28 -9.95
N THR A 310 10.62 -4.06 -9.33
CA THR A 310 10.54 -4.21 -7.87
C THR A 310 11.29 -5.43 -7.36
N LYS A 311 12.04 -6.13 -8.24
CA LYS A 311 12.86 -7.30 -7.89
C LYS A 311 13.83 -7.02 -6.74
N TRP A 312 14.34 -5.78 -6.65
CA TRP A 312 15.21 -5.36 -5.56
C TRP A 312 14.58 -5.62 -4.18
N LEU A 313 13.26 -5.48 -4.04
CA LEU A 313 12.57 -5.65 -2.78
C LEU A 313 12.60 -7.13 -2.35
N PHE A 314 12.41 -8.05 -3.29
CA PHE A 314 12.45 -9.48 -3.02
C PHE A 314 13.86 -9.99 -2.71
N GLU A 315 14.88 -9.41 -3.36
CA GLU A 315 16.28 -9.66 -3.01
C GLU A 315 16.60 -9.18 -1.59
N GLU A 316 16.15 -7.97 -1.22
CA GLU A 316 16.34 -7.43 0.13
C GLU A 316 15.55 -8.20 1.19
N ALA A 317 14.34 -8.66 0.86
CA ALA A 317 13.56 -9.57 1.69
C ALA A 317 14.36 -10.85 1.98
N TRP A 318 14.91 -11.52 0.95
CA TRP A 318 15.74 -12.71 1.17
C TRP A 318 16.99 -12.43 2.01
N ASN A 319 17.69 -11.33 1.74
CA ASN A 319 18.88 -10.93 2.51
C ASN A 319 18.56 -10.78 4.00
N ALA A 320 17.37 -10.27 4.34
CA ALA A 320 16.90 -10.18 5.71
C ALA A 320 16.42 -11.53 6.26
N TRP A 321 15.62 -12.27 5.49
CA TRP A 321 14.85 -13.43 5.96
C TRP A 321 15.63 -14.74 5.97
N SER A 322 16.71 -14.85 5.21
CA SER A 322 17.57 -16.05 5.12
C SER A 322 18.17 -16.50 6.46
N LYS A 323 18.14 -15.64 7.49
CA LYS A 323 18.55 -15.96 8.86
C LYS A 323 17.53 -16.83 9.60
N TRP A 324 16.28 -16.85 9.17
CA TRP A 324 15.18 -17.61 9.79
C TRP A 324 14.59 -18.66 8.86
N LEU A 325 14.60 -18.41 7.54
CA LEU A 325 14.03 -19.31 6.55
C LEU A 325 15.07 -20.31 6.03
N PRO A 326 14.68 -21.56 5.75
CA PRO A 326 15.58 -22.54 5.15
C PRO A 326 15.97 -22.13 3.72
N GLY A 327 17.15 -22.55 3.27
CA GLY A 327 17.66 -22.24 1.92
C GLY A 327 16.71 -22.60 0.77
N GLY A 328 15.88 -23.64 0.94
CA GLY A 328 14.85 -24.01 -0.04
C GLY A 328 13.78 -22.94 -0.31
N ALA A 329 13.62 -21.95 0.58
CA ALA A 329 12.70 -20.83 0.39
C ALA A 329 13.28 -19.71 -0.50
N GLU A 330 14.60 -19.66 -0.75
CA GLU A 330 15.25 -18.56 -1.48
C GLU A 330 14.58 -18.29 -2.82
N LYS A 331 14.35 -19.35 -3.60
CA LYS A 331 13.80 -19.25 -4.95
C LYS A 331 12.43 -18.58 -4.96
N THR A 332 11.52 -18.96 -4.05
CA THR A 332 10.15 -18.41 -4.03
C THR A 332 10.14 -17.00 -3.45
N VAL A 333 10.98 -16.72 -2.44
CA VAL A 333 11.11 -15.38 -1.87
C VAL A 333 11.64 -14.40 -2.90
N LYS A 334 12.71 -14.75 -3.63
CA LYS A 334 13.28 -13.87 -4.67
C LYS A 334 12.39 -13.72 -5.90
N HIS A 335 11.56 -14.71 -6.19
CA HIS A 335 10.61 -14.67 -7.30
C HIS A 335 9.48 -13.69 -7.03
N ALA A 336 8.83 -13.79 -5.87
CA ALA A 336 7.60 -13.03 -5.59
C ALA A 336 7.32 -12.81 -4.10
N GLY A 337 8.31 -12.93 -3.23
CA GLY A 337 8.16 -12.64 -1.79
C GLY A 337 7.27 -13.60 -1.02
N TYR A 338 6.97 -14.79 -1.56
CA TYR A 338 6.20 -15.84 -0.86
C TYR A 338 7.09 -17.03 -0.50
N TYR A 339 6.65 -17.87 0.44
CA TYR A 339 7.35 -19.10 0.78
C TYR A 339 6.46 -20.12 1.49
N SER A 340 6.97 -21.34 1.63
CA SER A 340 6.46 -22.32 2.57
C SER A 340 7.59 -22.98 3.35
N VAL A 341 7.39 -23.20 4.64
CA VAL A 341 8.36 -23.85 5.53
C VAL A 341 7.66 -24.93 6.35
N LEU A 342 8.22 -26.14 6.37
CA LEU A 342 7.85 -27.16 7.34
C LEU A 342 8.57 -26.84 8.65
N VAL A 343 7.84 -26.38 9.67
CA VAL A 343 8.43 -25.95 10.95
C VAL A 343 8.73 -27.16 11.83
N LYS A 344 7.83 -28.15 11.83
CA LYS A 344 7.98 -29.46 12.48
C LYS A 344 7.10 -30.49 11.76
N PRO A 345 7.31 -31.80 11.96
CA PRO A 345 6.42 -32.82 11.39
C PRO A 345 4.95 -32.49 11.66
N GLY A 346 4.13 -32.53 10.61
CA GLY A 346 2.70 -32.21 10.68
C GLY A 346 2.35 -30.71 10.77
N PHE A 347 3.31 -29.79 10.77
CA PHE A 347 3.03 -28.35 10.85
C PHE A 347 3.87 -27.50 9.89
N ARG A 348 3.18 -26.85 8.95
CA ARG A 348 3.75 -26.05 7.86
C ARG A 348 3.20 -24.63 7.91
N ILE A 349 4.09 -23.66 7.72
CA ILE A 349 3.75 -22.25 7.53
C ILE A 349 3.80 -21.92 6.04
N ILE A 350 2.90 -21.07 5.60
CA ILE A 350 2.86 -20.51 4.25
C ILE A 350 2.79 -18.98 4.38
N GLY A 351 3.83 -18.30 3.93
CA GLY A 351 3.85 -16.84 3.81
C GLY A 351 3.33 -16.45 2.44
N ILE A 352 2.15 -15.82 2.39
CA ILE A 352 1.49 -15.43 1.13
C ILE A 352 1.72 -13.94 0.90
N ASN A 353 2.32 -13.58 -0.23
CA ASN A 353 2.42 -12.19 -0.65
C ASN A 353 1.07 -11.72 -1.23
N SER A 354 0.21 -11.16 -0.37
CA SER A 354 -1.14 -10.70 -0.73
C SER A 354 -1.15 -9.42 -1.57
N ASN A 355 0.00 -8.77 -1.78
CA ASN A 355 0.07 -7.59 -2.64
C ASN A 355 -0.34 -7.89 -4.10
N PHE A 356 -0.13 -9.12 -4.58
CA PHE A 356 -0.57 -9.50 -5.94
C PHE A 356 -2.09 -9.54 -6.11
N CYS A 357 -2.85 -9.67 -5.02
CA CYS A 357 -4.31 -9.55 -5.03
C CYS A 357 -4.80 -8.21 -4.47
N PHE A 358 -3.88 -7.30 -4.15
CA PHE A 358 -4.24 -6.00 -3.60
C PHE A 358 -4.73 -5.08 -4.72
N VAL A 359 -5.90 -4.48 -4.52
CA VAL A 359 -6.55 -3.63 -5.52
C VAL A 359 -5.78 -2.35 -5.86
N HIS A 360 -4.80 -1.99 -5.02
CA HIS A 360 -3.94 -0.84 -5.24
C HIS A 360 -2.58 -1.20 -5.85
N ASN A 361 -2.31 -2.48 -6.12
CA ASN A 361 -1.08 -2.88 -6.79
C ASN A 361 -1.06 -2.34 -8.23
N LEU A 362 -0.19 -1.36 -8.48
CA LEU A 362 -0.10 -0.59 -9.72
C LEU A 362 0.48 -1.36 -10.92
#